data_AF-N9CVM8-F1
#
_entry.id   AF-N9CVM8-F1
#
_cell.length_a   1.000
_cell.length_b   1.000
_cell.length_c   1.000
_cell.angle_alpha   90.00
_cell.angle_beta   90.00
_cell.angle_gamma   90.00
#
_symmetry.space_group_name_H-M   'P 1'
#
loop_
_entity.id
_entity.type
_entity.pdbx_description
1 polymer ?
#
loop_
_entity_poly.entity_id
_entity_poly.type
_entity_poly.pdbx_seq_one_letter_code
_entity_poly.pdbx_strand_id
1 'polypeptide(L)' 'MEKWSGYHRRSLVETKMHCIKLLGDKLNATHFQSQVNEVHARIAILNKFTELGRPHTQVVT' A
#
# COMPACT_ATOMS: atom_id res chain seq x y z
N MET A 1 -19.21 -4.50 -17.79
CA MET A 1 -18.92 -3.26 -17.03
C MET A 1 -17.87 -3.46 -15.92
N GLU A 2 -17.06 -4.53 -15.97
CA GLU A 2 -16.17 -4.90 -14.85
C GLU A 2 -14.77 -4.29 -14.93
N LYS A 3 -14.28 -3.97 -16.13
CA LYS A 3 -12.93 -3.41 -16.32
C LYS A 3 -12.74 -2.05 -15.64
N TRP A 4 -13.78 -1.22 -15.61
CA TRP A 4 -13.72 0.13 -15.03
C TRP A 4 -13.61 0.11 -13.51
N SER A 5 -14.28 -0.84 -12.83
CA SER A 5 -14.16 -0.98 -11.37
C SER A 5 -12.79 -1.51 -10.96
N GLY A 6 -12.19 -2.42 -11.74
CA GLY A 6 -10.84 -2.93 -11.52
C GLY A 6 -9.76 -1.86 -11.66
N TYR A 7 -9.83 -1.04 -12.72
CA TYR A 7 -8.93 0.11 -12.91
C TYR A 7 -9.10 1.16 -11.81
N HIS A 8 -10.35 1.47 -11.43
CA HIS A 8 -10.63 2.43 -10.37
C HIS A 8 -10.06 1.96 -9.01
N ARG A 9 -10.22 0.68 -8.67
CA ARG A 9 -9.65 0.10 -7.44
C ARG A 9 -8.13 0.16 -7.40
N ARG A 10 -7.45 -0.12 -8.52
CA ARG A 10 -5.99 0.03 -8.61
C ARG A 10 -5.55 1.48 -8.40
N SER A 11 -6.19 2.42 -9.08
CA SER A 11 -5.89 3.85 -8.95
C SER A 11 -6.04 4.35 -7.51
N LEU A 12 -7.08 3.91 -6.79
CA LEU A 12 -7.26 4.23 -5.37
C LEU A 12 -6.15 3.66 -4.49
N VAL A 13 -5.75 2.41 -4.73
CA VAL A 13 -4.64 1.75 -4.01
C VAL A 13 -3.32 2.49 -4.24
N GLU A 14 -3.00 2.83 -5.49
CA GLU A 14 -1.78 3.58 -5.85
C GLU A 14 -1.76 4.97 -5.20
N THR A 15 -2.88 5.67 -5.20
CA THR A 15 -3.02 6.98 -4.54
C THR A 15 -2.74 6.88 -3.04
N LYS A 16 -3.29 5.86 -2.36
CA LYS A 16 -3.06 5.64 -0.92
C LYS A 16 -1.61 5.22 -0.63
N MET A 17 -1.01 4.38 -1.47
CA MET A 17 0.42 4.03 -1.38
C MET A 17 1.30 5.27 -1.50
N HIS A 18 0.99 6.18 -2.43
CA HIS A 18 1.74 7.41 -2.62
C HIS A 18 1.71 8.29 -1.36
N CYS A 19 0.55 8.46 -0.71
CA CYS A 19 0.46 9.16 0.57
C CYS A 19 1.35 8.53 1.65
N ILE A 20 1.41 7.19 1.74
CA ILE A 20 2.24 6.51 2.73
C ILE A 20 3.73 6.69 2.43
N LYS A 21 4.14 6.69 1.16
CA LYS A 21 5.52 7.01 0.77
C LYS A 21 5.91 8.44 1.12
N LEU A 22 5.01 9.41 0.94
CA LEU A 22 5.26 10.80 1.34
C LEU A 22 5.42 10.95 2.86
N LEU A 23 4.67 10.17 3.65
CA LEU A 23 4.85 10.11 5.10
C LEU A 23 6.19 9.47 5.51
N GLY A 24 6.85 8.75 4.59
CA GLY A 24 8.14 8.07 4.76
C GLY A 24 9.33 8.98 5.04
N ASP A 25 9.23 10.27 4.73
CA ASP A 25 10.35 11.22 4.85
C ASP A 25 10.75 11.51 6.32
N LYS A 26 9.80 11.38 7.25
CA LYS A 26 10.04 11.54 8.69
C LYS A 26 9.31 10.51 9.54
N LEU A 27 10.00 10.04 10.58
CA LEU A 27 9.41 9.29 11.70
C LEU A 27 8.98 10.30 12.76
N ASN A 28 7.72 10.25 13.19
CA ASN A 28 7.18 11.20 14.16
C ASN A 28 7.29 10.70 15.60
N ALA A 29 7.56 9.42 15.79
CA ALA A 29 7.68 8.85 17.12
C ALA A 29 8.96 9.32 17.84
N THR A 30 8.80 9.71 19.11
CA THR A 30 9.88 10.26 19.96
C THR A 30 10.91 9.22 20.40
N HIS A 31 10.49 7.95 20.58
CA HIS A 31 11.35 6.87 21.07
C HIS A 31 11.67 5.88 19.96
N PHE A 32 12.90 5.34 19.98
CA PHE A 32 13.38 4.38 18.97
C PHE A 32 12.46 3.16 18.79
N GLN A 33 11.98 2.56 19.88
CA GLN A 33 11.05 1.43 19.80
C GLN A 33 9.73 1.81 19.11
N SER A 34 9.23 3.02 19.39
CA SER A 34 8.03 3.55 18.74
C SER A 34 8.27 3.88 17.25
N GLN A 35 9.49 4.29 16.89
CA GLN A 35 9.90 4.46 15.49
C GLN A 35 9.94 3.14 14.73
N VAL A 36 10.47 2.07 15.35
CA VAL A 36 10.47 0.71 14.76
C VAL A 36 9.04 0.23 14.52
N ASN A 37 8.14 0.43 15.49
CA ASN A 37 6.73 0.08 15.34
C ASN A 37 6.04 0.89 14.23
N GLU A 38 6.35 2.19 14.11
CA GLU A 38 5.84 3.06 13.04
C GLU A 38 6.29 2.55 11.65
N VAL A 39 7.55 2.16 11.51
CA VAL A 39 8.08 1.57 10.26
C VAL A 39 7.41 0.24 9.95
N HIS A 40 7.29 -0.67 10.92
CA HIS A 40 6.63 -1.97 10.72
C HIS A 40 5.17 -1.81 10.30
N ALA A 41 4.42 -0.90 10.92
CA ALA A 41 3.05 -0.62 10.54
C ALA A 41 2.95 -0.10 9.10
N ARG A 42 3.83 0.83 8.70
CA ARG A 42 3.89 1.37 7.33
C ARG A 42 4.19 0.26 6.31
N ILE A 43 5.16 -0.61 6.60
CA ILE A 43 5.50 -1.77 5.74
C ILE A 43 4.30 -2.72 5.61
N ALA A 44 3.65 -3.07 6.72
CA ALA A 44 2.49 -3.97 6.69
C ALA A 44 1.35 -3.41 5.81
N ILE A 45 1.08 -2.10 5.91
CA ILE A 45 0.06 -1.45 5.08
C ILE A 45 0.48 -1.46 3.59
N LEU A 46 1.73 -1.14 3.27
CA LEU A 46 2.24 -1.16 1.89
C LEU A 46 2.19 -2.57 1.27
N ASN A 47 2.54 -3.59 2.04
CA ASN A 47 2.46 -4.98 1.60
C ASN A 47 1.00 -5.36 1.29
N LYS A 48 0.06 -4.99 2.17
CA LYS A 48 -1.36 -5.24 1.92
C LYS A 48 -1.86 -4.57 0.65
N PHE A 49 -1.47 -3.32 0.42
CA PHE A 49 -1.82 -2.63 -0.82
C PHE A 49 -1.20 -3.29 -2.05
N THR A 50 0.03 -3.80 -1.95
CA THR A 50 0.72 -4.51 -3.03
C THR A 50 -0.04 -5.78 -3.41
N GLU A 51 -0.51 -6.54 -2.41
CA GLU A 51 -1.37 -7.71 -2.64
C GLU A 51 -2.69 -7.33 -3.31
N LEU A 52 -3.33 -6.23 -2.88
CA LEU A 52 -4.61 -5.78 -3.44
C LEU A 52 -4.48 -5.24 -4.88
N GLY A 53 -3.33 -4.67 -5.24
CA GLY A 53 -3.05 -4.14 -6.57
C GLY A 53 -2.60 -5.21 -7.58
N ARG A 54 -2.14 -6.38 -7.11
CA ARG A 54 -1.61 -7.45 -7.97
C ARG A 54 -2.67 -7.90 -8.99
N PRO A 55 -2.36 -7.90 -10.31
CA PRO A 55 -3.22 -8.54 -11.30
C PRO A 55 -3.43 -10.01 -10.98
N HIS A 56 -4.69 -10.44 -10.95
CA HIS A 56 -5.03 -11.85 -10.91
C HIS A 56 -4.88 -12.41 -12.32
N THR A 57 -3.67 -12.85 -12.66
CA THR A 57 -3.40 -13.52 -13.94
C THR A 57 -3.97 -14.92 -13.86
N GLN A 58 -5.14 -15.14 -14.45
CA GLN A 58 -5.65 -16.49 -14.66
C GLN A 58 -4.96 -17.07 -15.90
N VAL A 59 -4.30 -18.21 -15.73
CA VAL A 59 -3.82 -19.01 -16.85
C VAL A 59 -5.05 -19.67 -17.47
N VAL A 60 -5.44 -19.21 -18.66
CA VAL A 60 -6.47 -19.87 -19.46
C VAL A 60 -5.84 -21.15 -20.01
N THR A 61 -6.32 -22.31 -19.53
CA THR A 61 -6.01 -23.63 -20.10
C THR A 61 -7.11 -24.02 -21.07
#